data_AF-A0A954VEW5-F1
#
_entry.id   AF-A0A954VEW5-F1
#
_cell.length_a   1.000
_cell.length_b   1.000
_cell.length_c   1.000
_cell.angle_alpha   90.00
_cell.angle_beta   90.00
_cell.angle_gamma   90.00
#
_symmetry.space_group_name_H-M   'P 1'
#
loop_
_entity.id
_entity.type
_entity.pdbx_description
1 polymer ?
#
loop_
_entity_poly.entity_id
_entity_poly.type
_entity_poly.pdbx_seq_one_letter_code
_entity_poly.pdbx_strand_id
1 'polypeptide(L)'
;SPTTPTPLEVYPALAFDQLFKDKSQKGDRSVLDAVLADANDFRRGISHRDQLKLDEYLNSVREVEQRIDRAGQRGELQGWRPTLTGPNMPRPQDGYPQDIVEHMRLMCDILVLAFQTDTTRVCTLKLNNDHGTLRFPHLGVDYMIHHLLSHSDSDDWLKVNQFFLDQMAYIARRMDSIQEGERTLLENSMVMLCSSMRNGQHDASRLPVVMLGGGGGRIRGGQNLDYAANSDRQMCRLFLSMMDVMGVPLDHFGDAGEPLAEV
;
A
#
# COMPACT_ATOMS: atom_id res chain seq x y z
N SER A 1 -7.89 1.85 -14.32
CA SER A 1 -9.05 2.76 -14.44
C SER A 1 -9.49 3.17 -13.04
N PRO A 2 -10.11 4.35 -12.80
CA PRO A 2 -10.59 4.77 -11.48
C PRO A 2 -11.50 3.76 -10.76
N THR A 3 -12.13 2.84 -11.50
CA THR A 3 -13.06 1.83 -10.97
C THR A 3 -12.52 0.40 -11.02
N THR A 4 -11.29 0.19 -11.49
CA THR A 4 -10.70 -1.15 -11.60
C THR A 4 -9.72 -1.35 -10.44
N PRO A 5 -9.83 -2.45 -9.67
CA PRO A 5 -8.86 -2.75 -8.63
C PRO A 5 -7.46 -2.92 -9.23
N THR A 6 -6.48 -2.23 -8.67
CA THR A 6 -5.08 -2.49 -9.00
C THR A 6 -4.68 -3.86 -8.45
N PRO A 7 -4.07 -4.75 -9.27
CA PRO A 7 -3.59 -6.04 -8.79
C PRO A 7 -2.47 -5.85 -7.77
N LEU A 8 -2.40 -6.76 -6.79
CA LEU A 8 -1.32 -6.79 -5.82
C LEU A 8 -0.07 -7.38 -6.46
N GLU A 9 1.06 -6.69 -6.35
CA GLU A 9 2.35 -7.29 -6.61
C GLU A 9 2.81 -8.01 -5.35
N VAL A 10 2.93 -9.33 -5.42
CA VAL A 10 3.23 -10.20 -4.28
C VAL A 10 4.66 -10.76 -4.35
N TYR A 11 5.36 -10.59 -5.47
CA TYR A 11 6.74 -11.04 -5.63
C TYR A 11 7.69 -9.87 -5.37
N PRO A 12 8.51 -9.91 -4.30
CA PRO A 12 9.41 -8.81 -3.98
C PRO A 12 10.37 -8.45 -5.12
N ALA A 13 10.87 -9.45 -5.86
CA ALA A 13 11.75 -9.22 -7.00
C ALA A 13 11.07 -8.44 -8.13
N LEU A 14 9.80 -8.74 -8.42
CA LEU A 14 9.02 -8.02 -9.44
C LEU A 14 8.67 -6.61 -8.97
N ALA A 15 8.30 -6.44 -7.70
CA ALA A 15 8.04 -5.12 -7.12
C ALA A 15 9.28 -4.22 -7.18
N PHE A 16 10.45 -4.79 -6.85
CA PHE A 16 11.74 -4.11 -6.94
C PHE A 16 12.05 -3.72 -8.39
N ASP A 17 11.94 -4.66 -9.33
CA ASP A 17 12.24 -4.39 -10.75
C ASP A 17 11.31 -3.33 -11.33
N GLN A 18 10.01 -3.36 -11.00
CA GLN A 18 9.06 -2.35 -11.46
C GLN A 18 9.42 -0.94 -10.99
N LEU A 19 10.00 -0.81 -9.80
CA LEU A 19 10.32 0.48 -9.19
C LEU A 19 11.71 1.01 -9.58
N PHE A 20 12.70 0.12 -9.70
CA PHE A 20 14.11 0.54 -9.77
C PHE A 20 14.85 0.13 -11.05
N LYS A 21 14.22 -0.64 -11.94
CA LYS A 21 14.86 -1.03 -13.20
C LYS A 21 14.81 0.11 -14.20
N ASP A 22 15.99 0.60 -14.62
CA ASP A 22 16.13 1.74 -15.54
C ASP A 22 15.63 1.50 -16.98
N LYS A 23 15.34 0.25 -17.37
CA LYS A 23 14.91 -0.10 -18.74
C LYS A 23 13.90 -1.23 -18.75
N SER A 24 12.74 -0.98 -19.38
CA SER A 24 11.86 -2.03 -19.90
C SER A 24 12.66 -2.91 -20.87
N GLN A 25 12.74 -4.22 -20.66
CA GLN A 25 13.34 -5.07 -21.70
C GLN A 25 12.34 -5.22 -22.85
N LYS A 26 12.81 -5.27 -24.10
CA LYS A 26 11.94 -5.48 -25.28
C LYS A 26 11.07 -6.74 -25.14
N GLY A 27 11.52 -7.74 -24.38
CA GLY A 27 10.77 -8.96 -24.08
C GLY A 27 9.51 -8.72 -23.26
N ASP A 28 9.54 -7.78 -22.29
CA ASP A 28 8.40 -7.49 -21.41
C ASP A 28 7.22 -6.96 -22.23
N ARG A 29 7.48 -6.01 -23.14
CA ARG A 29 6.48 -5.49 -24.10
C ARG A 29 5.99 -6.56 -25.07
N SER A 30 6.89 -7.37 -25.63
CA SER A 30 6.51 -8.41 -26.60
C SER A 30 5.61 -9.50 -26.00
N VAL A 31 5.77 -9.83 -24.72
CA VAL A 31 4.89 -10.79 -24.03
C VAL A 31 3.53 -10.17 -23.77
N LEU A 32 3.49 -8.90 -23.33
CA LEU A 32 2.24 -8.18 -23.10
C LEU A 32 1.45 -8.00 -24.40
N ASP A 33 2.12 -7.63 -25.50
CA ASP A 33 1.52 -7.54 -26.83
C ASP A 33 0.91 -8.88 -27.28
N ALA A 34 1.61 -9.99 -27.06
CA ALA A 34 1.10 -11.33 -27.38
C ALA A 34 -0.13 -11.70 -26.53
N VAL A 35 -0.09 -11.43 -25.22
CA VAL A 35 -1.22 -11.67 -24.32
C VAL A 35 -2.43 -10.81 -24.70
N LEU A 36 -2.21 -9.55 -25.08
CA LEU A 36 -3.27 -8.64 -25.54
C LEU A 36 -3.87 -9.12 -26.86
N ALA A 37 -3.06 -9.62 -27.80
CA ALA A 37 -3.54 -10.19 -29.06
C ALA A 37 -4.43 -11.42 -28.80
N ASP A 38 -3.93 -12.39 -28.03
CA ASP A 38 -4.68 -13.61 -27.70
C ASP A 38 -5.96 -13.30 -26.92
N ALA A 39 -5.91 -12.34 -25.99
CA ALA A 39 -7.08 -11.92 -25.24
C ALA A 39 -8.15 -11.26 -26.12
N ASN A 40 -7.76 -10.44 -27.11
CA ASN A 40 -8.71 -9.84 -28.05
C ASN A 40 -9.37 -10.89 -28.95
N ASP A 41 -8.65 -11.94 -29.32
CA ASP A 41 -9.18 -13.06 -30.09
C ASP A 41 -10.18 -13.86 -29.26
N PHE A 42 -9.82 -14.18 -28.01
CA PHE A 42 -10.71 -14.86 -27.07
C PHE A 42 -11.96 -14.04 -26.73
N ARG A 43 -11.83 -12.72 -26.60
CA ARG A 43 -12.93 -11.78 -26.32
C ARG A 43 -14.08 -11.89 -27.31
N ARG A 44 -13.78 -12.23 -28.58
CA ARG A 44 -14.79 -12.40 -29.63
C ARG A 44 -15.66 -13.65 -29.46
N GLY A 45 -15.21 -14.64 -28.68
CA GLY A 45 -15.88 -15.92 -28.48
C GLY A 45 -16.64 -16.07 -27.16
N ILE A 46 -16.63 -15.07 -26.29
CA ILE A 46 -17.21 -15.14 -24.95
C ILE A 46 -18.42 -14.22 -24.77
N SER A 47 -19.22 -14.48 -23.73
CA SER A 47 -20.42 -13.70 -23.43
C SER A 47 -20.07 -12.27 -22.99
N HIS A 48 -21.00 -11.32 -23.14
CA HIS A 48 -20.80 -9.93 -22.68
C HIS A 48 -20.41 -9.84 -21.19
N ARG A 49 -20.94 -10.74 -20.34
CA ARG A 49 -20.58 -10.77 -18.91
C ARG A 49 -19.13 -11.19 -18.69
N ASP A 50 -18.64 -12.14 -19.48
CA ASP A 50 -17.26 -12.59 -19.40
C ASP A 50 -16.30 -11.59 -20.05
N GLN A 51 -16.75 -10.87 -21.08
CA GLN A 51 -16.01 -9.75 -21.67
C GLN A 51 -15.73 -8.67 -20.61
N LEU A 52 -16.69 -8.36 -19.73
CA LEU A 52 -16.47 -7.40 -18.64
C LEU A 52 -15.36 -7.85 -17.66
N LYS A 53 -15.33 -9.14 -17.28
CA LYS A 53 -14.24 -9.69 -16.45
C LYS A 53 -12.90 -9.71 -17.17
N LEU A 54 -12.91 -10.04 -18.46
CA LEU A 54 -11.70 -10.01 -19.29
C LEU A 54 -11.18 -8.57 -19.41
N ASP A 55 -12.06 -7.58 -19.56
CA ASP A 55 -11.70 -6.17 -19.63
C ASP A 55 -11.11 -5.67 -18.28
N GLU A 56 -11.59 -6.15 -17.13
CA GLU A 56 -10.94 -5.91 -15.82
C GLU A 56 -9.50 -6.44 -15.79
N TYR A 57 -9.29 -7.67 -16.27
CA TYR A 57 -7.95 -8.27 -16.39
C TYR A 57 -7.06 -7.49 -17.36
N LEU A 58 -7.52 -7.18 -18.57
CA LEU A 58 -6.72 -6.46 -19.57
C LEU A 58 -6.41 -5.01 -19.15
N ASN A 59 -7.29 -4.38 -18.37
CA ASN A 59 -7.00 -3.09 -17.76
C ASN A 59 -5.85 -3.20 -16.74
N SER A 60 -5.78 -4.28 -15.96
CA SER A 60 -4.66 -4.53 -15.05
C SER A 60 -3.33 -4.72 -15.81
N VAL A 61 -3.37 -5.38 -16.98
CA VAL A 61 -2.20 -5.57 -17.85
C VAL A 61 -1.72 -4.22 -18.42
N ARG A 62 -2.63 -3.36 -18.87
CA ARG A 62 -2.29 -2.00 -19.32
C ARG A 62 -1.75 -1.11 -18.21
N GLU A 63 -2.23 -1.28 -16.97
CA GLU A 63 -1.65 -0.56 -15.83
C GLU A 63 -0.20 -0.97 -15.59
N VAL A 64 0.13 -2.26 -15.77
CA VAL A 64 1.51 -2.74 -15.72
C VAL A 64 2.34 -2.13 -16.85
N GLU A 65 1.83 -2.09 -18.09
CA GLU A 65 2.51 -1.42 -19.22
C GLU A 65 2.78 0.06 -18.94
N GLN A 66 1.79 0.80 -18.46
CA GLN A 66 1.96 2.22 -18.14
C GLN A 66 2.96 2.45 -17.01
N ARG A 67 3.02 1.54 -16.03
CA ARG A 67 4.04 1.58 -14.97
C ARG A 67 5.43 1.31 -15.51
N ILE A 68 5.57 0.30 -16.39
CA ILE A 68 6.84 -0.01 -17.06
C ILE A 68 7.30 1.18 -17.94
N ASP A 69 6.38 1.81 -18.66
CA ASP A 69 6.69 2.96 -19.53
C ASP A 69 7.10 4.20 -18.73
N ARG A 70 6.53 4.39 -17.53
CA ARG A 70 6.89 5.46 -16.59
C ARG A 70 8.13 5.14 -15.76
N ALA A 71 8.52 3.87 -15.63
CA ALA A 71 9.73 3.49 -14.94
C ALA A 71 10.94 4.18 -15.59
N GLY A 72 11.64 5.03 -14.83
CA GLY A 72 12.77 5.83 -15.32
C GLY A 72 12.43 7.22 -15.87
N GLN A 73 11.16 7.58 -16.07
CA GLN A 73 10.76 8.94 -16.46
C GLN A 73 10.64 9.83 -15.21
N ARG A 74 11.79 10.22 -14.64
CA ARG A 74 11.83 11.08 -13.44
C ARG A 74 11.48 12.52 -13.80
N GLY A 75 10.42 13.05 -13.18
CA GLY A 75 10.14 14.48 -13.18
C GLY A 75 11.01 15.17 -12.13
N GLU A 76 12.03 15.91 -12.54
CA GLU A 76 12.83 16.71 -11.61
C GLU A 76 12.02 17.92 -11.14
N LEU A 77 11.52 17.90 -9.90
CA LEU A 77 11.08 19.11 -9.21
C LEU A 77 12.34 19.91 -8.83
N GLN A 78 12.41 21.19 -9.21
CA GLN A 78 13.58 22.01 -8.92
C GLN A 78 13.80 22.16 -7.41
N GLY A 79 15.01 21.85 -6.93
CA GLY A 79 15.51 22.23 -5.61
C GLY A 79 15.76 21.09 -4.62
N TRP A 80 14.90 20.07 -4.58
CA TRP A 80 15.07 18.91 -3.70
C TRP A 80 15.56 17.68 -4.49
N ARG A 81 16.47 16.89 -3.90
CA ARG A 81 16.97 15.64 -4.49
C ARG A 81 16.86 14.51 -3.47
N PRO A 82 16.49 13.30 -3.90
CA PRO A 82 16.43 12.15 -3.01
C PRO A 82 17.81 11.84 -2.43
N THR A 83 17.84 11.35 -1.19
CA THR A 83 19.07 10.99 -0.48
C THR A 83 19.81 9.84 -1.19
N LEU A 84 19.08 9.02 -1.95
CA LEU A 84 19.61 7.97 -2.81
C LEU A 84 19.12 8.16 -4.26
N THR A 85 20.02 8.01 -5.23
CA THR A 85 19.67 8.07 -6.66
C THR A 85 19.25 6.72 -7.24
N GLY A 86 19.49 5.63 -6.50
CA GLY A 86 19.19 4.25 -6.87
C GLY A 86 19.18 3.31 -5.66
N PRO A 87 18.88 2.03 -5.86
CA PRO A 87 18.73 1.07 -4.78
C PRO A 87 20.04 0.81 -4.04
N ASN A 88 20.01 0.87 -2.70
CA ASN A 88 21.14 0.52 -1.82
C ASN A 88 20.98 -0.87 -1.16
N MET A 89 19.94 -1.61 -1.55
CA MET A 89 19.73 -3.01 -1.17
C MET A 89 19.90 -3.91 -2.40
N PRO A 90 20.34 -5.17 -2.23
CA PRO A 90 20.34 -6.10 -3.35
C PRO A 90 18.91 -6.33 -3.85
N ARG A 91 18.78 -6.53 -5.17
CA ARG A 91 17.52 -7.01 -5.75
C ARG A 91 17.13 -8.33 -5.05
N PRO A 92 15.88 -8.49 -4.59
CA PRO A 92 15.42 -9.76 -4.02
C PRO A 92 15.58 -10.93 -4.99
N GLN A 93 15.71 -12.14 -4.43
CA GLN A 93 15.76 -13.36 -5.23
C GLN A 93 14.41 -13.60 -5.93
N ASP A 94 14.46 -14.23 -7.10
CA ASP A 94 13.25 -14.62 -7.81
C ASP A 94 12.45 -15.66 -7.01
N GLY A 95 11.13 -15.62 -7.18
CA GLY A 95 10.20 -16.50 -6.49
C GLY A 95 9.49 -15.85 -5.31
N TYR A 96 8.66 -16.65 -4.64
CA TYR A 96 7.85 -16.22 -3.51
C TYR A 96 8.48 -16.74 -2.21
N PRO A 97 9.04 -15.87 -1.34
CA PRO A 97 9.54 -16.28 -0.03
C PRO A 97 8.48 -17.07 0.74
N GLN A 98 8.85 -18.25 1.22
CA GLN A 98 7.93 -19.13 1.96
C GLN A 98 7.81 -18.71 3.43
N ASP A 99 8.81 -18.00 3.96
CA ASP A 99 8.73 -17.35 5.26
C ASP A 99 7.96 -16.02 5.11
N ILE A 100 6.81 -15.95 5.78
CA ILE A 100 5.92 -14.78 5.74
C ILE A 100 6.57 -13.54 6.36
N VAL A 101 7.40 -13.71 7.39
CA VAL A 101 8.06 -12.60 8.08
C VAL A 101 9.12 -12.01 7.15
N GLU A 102 9.92 -12.87 6.51
CA GLU A 102 10.89 -12.46 5.49
C GLU A 102 10.20 -11.74 4.33
N HIS A 103 9.11 -12.30 3.80
CA HIS A 103 8.32 -11.70 2.73
C HIS A 103 7.85 -10.28 3.09
N MET A 104 7.20 -10.12 4.24
CA MET A 104 6.70 -8.84 4.71
C MET A 104 7.83 -7.83 4.93
N ARG A 105 8.97 -8.26 5.50
CA ARG A 105 10.14 -7.41 5.72
C ARG A 105 10.72 -6.91 4.41
N LEU A 106 10.86 -7.77 3.41
CA LEU A 106 11.31 -7.38 2.07
C LEU A 106 10.38 -6.34 1.44
N MET A 107 9.06 -6.55 1.52
CA MET A 107 8.09 -5.57 0.98
C MET A 107 8.12 -4.24 1.74
N CYS A 108 8.33 -4.26 3.07
CA CYS A 108 8.55 -3.05 3.87
C CYS A 108 9.83 -2.30 3.42
N ASP A 109 10.92 -3.03 3.19
CA ASP A 109 12.19 -2.45 2.75
C ASP A 109 12.08 -1.81 1.37
N ILE A 110 11.40 -2.48 0.43
CA ILE A 110 11.11 -1.95 -0.91
C ILE A 110 10.28 -0.66 -0.81
N LEU A 111 9.26 -0.63 0.05
CA LEU A 111 8.46 0.57 0.29
C LEU A 111 9.34 1.73 0.79
N VAL A 112 10.12 1.51 1.85
CA VAL A 112 10.99 2.56 2.40
C VAL A 112 11.97 3.06 1.35
N LEU A 113 12.56 2.14 0.59
CA LEU A 113 13.49 2.49 -0.48
C LEU A 113 12.81 3.33 -1.57
N ALA A 114 11.60 2.97 -1.97
CA ALA A 114 10.84 3.68 -3.00
C ALA A 114 10.53 5.13 -2.59
N PHE A 115 10.30 5.38 -1.30
CA PHE A 115 10.17 6.74 -0.77
C PHE A 115 11.53 7.44 -0.70
N GLN A 116 12.56 6.76 -0.19
CA GLN A 116 13.91 7.33 -0.05
C GLN A 116 14.55 7.74 -1.38
N THR A 117 14.26 7.02 -2.46
CA THR A 117 14.75 7.34 -3.82
C THR A 117 13.79 8.23 -4.61
N ASP A 118 12.69 8.67 -3.98
CA ASP A 118 11.60 9.40 -4.64
C ASP A 118 11.02 8.70 -5.87
N THR A 119 10.95 7.38 -5.84
CA THR A 119 10.37 6.59 -6.94
C THR A 119 8.85 6.70 -6.96
N THR A 120 8.22 6.83 -5.79
CA THR A 120 6.77 7.06 -5.68
C THR A 120 6.44 8.01 -4.53
N ARG A 121 5.36 8.78 -4.71
CA ARG A 121 4.79 9.66 -3.67
C ARG A 121 3.67 8.98 -2.86
N VAL A 122 3.08 7.90 -3.39
CA VAL A 122 1.94 7.19 -2.79
C VAL A 122 2.16 5.69 -2.90
N CYS A 123 1.89 4.96 -1.83
CA CYS A 123 1.96 3.50 -1.79
C CYS A 123 0.86 2.93 -0.89
N THR A 124 0.31 1.78 -1.29
CA THR A 124 -0.55 0.95 -0.44
C THR A 124 0.14 -0.38 -0.24
N LEU A 125 0.60 -0.65 0.98
CA LEU A 125 1.19 -1.94 1.34
C LEU A 125 0.14 -2.82 1.99
N LYS A 126 -0.20 -3.93 1.33
CA LYS A 126 -1.10 -4.94 1.86
C LYS A 126 -0.30 -6.10 2.42
N LEU A 127 -0.36 -6.30 3.74
CA LEU A 127 0.36 -7.39 4.42
C LEU A 127 -0.45 -8.69 4.45
N ASN A 128 -1.78 -8.61 4.46
CA ASN A 128 -2.66 -9.79 4.45
C ASN A 128 -4.04 -9.47 3.85
N ASN A 129 -4.78 -10.51 3.48
CA ASN A 129 -6.18 -10.44 3.05
C ASN A 129 -7.14 -10.74 4.23
N ASP A 130 -8.33 -10.14 4.22
CA ASP A 130 -9.35 -10.35 5.26
C ASP A 130 -9.83 -11.82 5.30
N HIS A 131 -9.97 -12.45 4.12
CA HIS A 131 -10.19 -13.89 3.96
C HIS A 131 -8.88 -14.69 3.86
N GLY A 132 -7.79 -14.15 4.40
CA GLY A 132 -6.47 -14.76 4.36
C GLY A 132 -6.46 -16.12 5.06
N THR A 133 -5.92 -17.12 4.36
CA THR A 133 -5.67 -18.46 4.91
C THR A 133 -4.32 -18.56 5.60
N LEU A 134 -3.63 -17.43 5.79
CA LEU A 134 -2.34 -17.38 6.47
C LEU A 134 -2.46 -17.83 7.92
N ARG A 135 -1.42 -18.54 8.37
CA ARG A 135 -1.20 -18.95 9.75
C ARG A 135 0.08 -18.31 10.26
N PHE A 136 0.25 -18.23 11.57
CA PHE A 136 1.37 -17.55 12.21
C PHE A 136 2.12 -18.50 13.16
N PRO A 137 2.72 -19.60 12.65
CA PRO A 137 3.46 -20.55 13.48
C PRO A 137 4.64 -19.92 14.23
N HIS A 138 5.26 -18.87 13.67
CA HIS A 138 6.31 -18.09 14.33
C HIS A 138 5.82 -17.33 15.58
N LEU A 139 4.51 -17.14 15.73
CA LEU A 139 3.86 -16.60 16.94
C LEU A 139 3.24 -17.69 17.82
N GLY A 140 3.43 -18.97 17.48
CA GLY A 140 2.76 -20.09 18.13
C GLY A 140 1.29 -20.28 17.73
N VAL A 141 0.82 -19.63 16.65
CA VAL A 141 -0.57 -19.69 16.19
C VAL A 141 -0.66 -20.40 14.84
N ASP A 142 -0.69 -21.75 14.88
CA ASP A 142 -0.72 -22.60 13.67
C ASP A 142 -1.99 -23.45 13.54
N TYR A 143 -2.85 -23.45 14.56
CA TYR A 143 -4.06 -24.27 14.56
C TYR A 143 -5.23 -23.62 13.79
N MET A 144 -5.15 -22.33 13.50
CA MET A 144 -6.25 -21.56 12.92
C MET A 144 -5.72 -20.52 11.92
N ILE A 145 -6.44 -20.36 10.81
CA ILE A 145 -6.14 -19.35 9.79
C ILE A 145 -6.58 -17.96 10.26
N HIS A 146 -5.92 -16.92 9.75
CA HIS A 146 -6.16 -15.51 10.09
C HIS A 146 -7.63 -15.13 10.06
N HIS A 147 -8.34 -15.51 8.99
CA HIS A 147 -9.76 -15.20 8.85
C HIS A 147 -10.59 -15.72 10.04
N LEU A 148 -10.45 -17.00 10.38
CA LEU A 148 -11.19 -17.60 11.51
C LEU A 148 -10.75 -17.01 12.86
N LEU A 149 -9.46 -16.75 13.02
CA LEU A 149 -8.91 -16.10 14.22
C LEU A 149 -9.51 -14.70 14.44
N SER A 150 -9.82 -13.96 13.37
CA SER A 150 -10.45 -12.64 13.49
C SER A 150 -11.85 -12.67 14.13
N HIS A 151 -12.52 -13.83 14.15
CA HIS A 151 -13.82 -14.02 14.80
C HIS A 151 -13.72 -14.44 16.28
N SER A 152 -12.53 -14.75 16.81
CA SER A 152 -12.40 -15.35 18.15
C SER A 152 -12.20 -14.36 19.30
N ASP A 153 -11.83 -13.11 19.02
CA ASP A 153 -11.52 -12.06 20.03
C ASP A 153 -10.64 -12.59 21.19
N SER A 154 -9.51 -13.21 20.83
CA SER A 154 -8.65 -13.97 21.75
C SER A 154 -7.27 -13.32 21.93
N ASP A 155 -6.50 -13.80 22.92
CA ASP A 155 -5.09 -13.38 23.10
C ASP A 155 -4.23 -13.68 21.85
N ASP A 156 -4.53 -14.76 21.13
CA ASP A 156 -3.85 -15.07 19.88
C ASP A 156 -4.21 -14.06 18.77
N TRP A 157 -5.45 -13.57 18.74
CA TRP A 157 -5.85 -12.48 17.84
C TRP A 157 -5.08 -11.19 18.18
N LEU A 158 -4.90 -10.88 19.47
CA LEU A 158 -4.08 -9.75 19.91
C LEU A 158 -2.61 -9.90 19.46
N LYS A 159 -1.99 -11.07 19.66
CA LYS A 159 -0.60 -11.34 19.23
C LYS A 159 -0.41 -11.09 17.73
N VAL A 160 -1.34 -11.55 16.91
CA VAL A 160 -1.28 -11.36 15.45
C VAL A 160 -1.44 -9.88 15.07
N ASN A 161 -2.32 -9.13 15.74
CA ASN A 161 -2.44 -7.69 15.51
C ASN A 161 -1.18 -6.92 15.93
N GLN A 162 -0.54 -7.31 17.05
CA GLN A 162 0.74 -6.76 17.48
C GLN A 162 1.84 -7.01 16.44
N PHE A 163 1.87 -8.21 15.84
CA PHE A 163 2.82 -8.52 14.76
C PHE A 163 2.67 -7.63 13.53
N PHE A 164 1.43 -7.29 13.12
CA PHE A 164 1.19 -6.35 12.01
C PHE A 164 1.58 -4.92 12.39
N LEU A 165 1.27 -4.49 13.62
CA LEU A 165 1.73 -3.20 14.15
C LEU A 165 3.26 -3.11 14.20
N ASP A 166 3.97 -4.22 14.49
CA ASP A 166 5.43 -4.28 14.45
C ASP A 166 6.01 -4.09 13.05
N GLN A 167 5.27 -4.42 11.98
CA GLN A 167 5.66 -4.10 10.61
C GLN A 167 5.55 -2.59 10.35
N MET A 168 4.45 -1.96 10.79
CA MET A 168 4.29 -0.50 10.71
C MET A 168 5.38 0.22 11.51
N ALA A 169 5.66 -0.24 12.73
CA ALA A 169 6.69 0.34 13.59
C ALA A 169 8.10 0.19 12.99
N TYR A 170 8.36 -0.92 12.29
CA TYR A 170 9.61 -1.10 11.54
C TYR A 170 9.74 -0.11 10.38
N ILE A 171 8.70 0.05 9.56
CA ILE A 171 8.66 1.06 8.49
C ILE A 171 8.95 2.44 9.08
N ALA A 172 8.25 2.82 10.15
CA ALA A 172 8.42 4.10 10.81
C ALA A 172 9.87 4.31 11.29
N ARG A 173 10.46 3.34 12.01
CA ARG A 173 11.87 3.43 12.46
C ARG A 173 12.85 3.55 11.29
N ARG A 174 12.62 2.83 10.20
CA ARG A 174 13.47 2.89 9.01
C ARG A 174 13.36 4.26 8.32
N MET A 175 12.16 4.79 8.16
CA MET A 175 11.95 6.13 7.60
C MET A 175 12.52 7.22 8.51
N ASP A 176 12.40 7.08 9.83
CA ASP A 176 12.96 8.03 10.79
C ASP A 176 14.50 8.06 10.78
N SER A 177 15.13 6.92 10.48
CA SER A 177 16.60 6.85 10.35
C SER A 177 17.17 7.51 9.09
N ILE A 178 16.31 7.99 8.18
CA ILE A 178 16.70 8.56 6.89
C ILE A 178 16.54 10.09 6.97
N GLN A 179 17.65 10.82 6.92
CA GLN A 179 17.63 12.27 6.82
C GLN A 179 17.22 12.73 5.41
N GLU A 180 16.26 13.64 5.35
CA GLU A 180 15.70 14.24 4.13
C GLU A 180 15.63 15.78 4.28
N GLY A 181 16.76 16.45 4.02
CA GLY A 181 16.92 17.88 4.27
C GLY A 181 16.97 18.18 5.77
N GLU A 182 16.10 19.06 6.26
CA GLU A 182 16.04 19.47 7.67
C GLU A 182 15.23 18.51 8.56
N ARG A 183 14.58 17.50 7.97
CA ARG A 183 13.69 16.54 8.65
C ARG A 183 14.02 15.11 8.28
N THR A 184 13.46 14.14 9.01
CA THR A 184 13.53 12.73 8.59
C THR A 184 12.50 12.41 7.50
N LEU A 185 12.70 11.33 6.76
CA LEU A 185 11.73 10.86 5.76
C LEU A 185 10.36 10.58 6.41
N LEU A 186 10.33 10.12 7.67
CA LEU A 186 9.08 9.93 8.42
C LEU A 186 8.37 11.26 8.70
N GLU A 187 9.11 12.29 9.09
CA GLU A 187 8.55 13.62 9.36
C GLU A 187 8.00 14.29 8.10
N ASN A 188 8.56 14.02 6.92
CA ASN A 188 8.05 14.52 5.64
C ASN A 188 6.92 13.65 5.05
N SER A 189 6.65 12.48 5.63
CA SER A 189 5.66 11.52 5.11
C SER A 189 4.43 11.39 6.03
N MET A 190 3.43 10.67 5.54
CA MET A 190 2.29 10.18 6.32
C MET A 190 2.17 8.67 6.13
N VAL A 191 2.02 7.93 7.22
CA VAL A 191 1.77 6.48 7.22
C VAL A 191 0.48 6.20 7.96
N MET A 192 -0.51 5.67 7.24
CA MET A 192 -1.79 5.26 7.81
C MET A 192 -1.88 3.74 7.86
N LEU A 193 -2.21 3.20 9.03
CA LEU A 193 -2.70 1.84 9.19
C LEU A 193 -4.18 1.90 9.52
N CYS A 194 -5.00 1.29 8.67
CA CYS A 194 -6.43 1.17 8.87
C CYS A 194 -6.91 -0.21 8.44
N SER A 195 -8.09 -0.59 8.92
CA SER A 195 -8.84 -1.76 8.44
C SER A 195 -10.20 -1.30 7.92
N SER A 196 -10.78 -2.06 6.99
CA SER A 196 -12.16 -1.87 6.55
C SER A 196 -13.18 -2.35 7.61
N MET A 197 -12.71 -3.12 8.60
CA MET A 197 -13.53 -3.74 9.65
C MET A 197 -12.78 -3.76 10.97
N ARG A 198 -13.51 -3.58 12.08
CA ARG A 198 -12.94 -3.61 13.44
C ARG A 198 -12.40 -4.99 13.82
N ASN A 199 -13.14 -6.04 13.49
CA ASN A 199 -12.81 -7.45 13.72
C ASN A 199 -13.70 -8.33 12.82
N GLY A 200 -13.65 -9.66 13.01
CA GLY A 200 -14.46 -10.62 12.26
C GLY A 200 -15.98 -10.46 12.42
N GLN A 201 -16.49 -9.57 13.27
CA GLN A 201 -17.93 -9.24 13.31
C GLN A 201 -18.36 -8.31 12.16
N HIS A 202 -17.42 -7.95 11.26
CA HIS A 202 -17.68 -7.10 10.09
C HIS A 202 -18.23 -5.71 10.45
N ASP A 203 -17.89 -5.21 11.65
CA ASP A 203 -18.27 -3.87 12.10
C ASP A 203 -17.35 -2.81 11.48
N ALA A 204 -17.90 -1.98 10.60
CA ALA A 204 -17.21 -0.84 9.98
C ALA A 204 -17.50 0.51 10.67
N SER A 205 -18.22 0.52 11.80
CA SER A 205 -18.67 1.74 12.47
C SER A 205 -17.65 2.33 13.46
N ARG A 206 -16.68 1.53 13.90
CA ARG A 206 -15.64 1.89 14.89
C ARG A 206 -14.28 1.32 14.48
N LEU A 207 -13.73 1.89 13.42
CA LEU A 207 -12.45 1.46 12.86
C LEU A 207 -11.29 2.01 13.67
N PRO A 208 -10.35 1.16 14.15
CA PRO A 208 -9.09 1.65 14.67
C PRO A 208 -8.25 2.21 13.51
N VAL A 209 -7.71 3.41 13.68
CA VAL A 209 -6.79 4.05 12.74
C VAL A 209 -5.55 4.48 13.50
N VAL A 210 -4.39 4.15 12.94
CA VAL A 210 -3.09 4.63 13.44
C VAL A 210 -2.47 5.50 12.35
N MET A 211 -2.12 6.73 12.72
CA MET A 211 -1.39 7.66 11.86
C MET A 211 0.00 7.90 12.45
N LEU A 212 1.02 7.83 11.60
CA LEU A 212 2.41 8.17 11.93
C LEU A 212 2.96 9.14 10.86
N GLY A 213 4.01 9.87 11.23
CA GLY A 213 4.67 10.85 10.37
C GLY A 213 4.18 12.28 10.60
N GLY A 214 4.94 13.24 10.07
CA GLY A 214 4.72 14.66 10.31
C GLY A 214 4.04 15.40 9.16
N GLY A 215 3.87 14.77 7.98
CA GLY A 215 3.30 15.42 6.80
C GLY A 215 4.02 16.73 6.42
N GLY A 216 5.34 16.78 6.58
CA GLY A 216 6.14 17.99 6.37
C GLY A 216 6.06 19.00 7.52
N GLY A 217 5.70 18.54 8.72
CA GLY A 217 5.45 19.37 9.90
C GLY A 217 4.05 19.97 9.96
N ARG A 218 3.12 19.50 9.12
CA ARG A 218 1.73 19.96 9.06
C ARG A 218 0.81 19.15 9.98
N ILE A 219 1.20 17.93 10.34
CA ILE A 219 0.39 17.06 11.21
C ILE A 219 0.90 17.12 12.64
N ARG A 220 -0.02 17.28 13.57
CA ARG A 220 0.25 17.19 15.00
C ARG A 220 0.30 15.73 15.45
N GLY A 221 1.39 15.35 16.11
CA GLY A 221 1.56 14.02 16.72
C GLY A 221 1.16 13.96 18.20
N GLY A 222 1.32 12.76 18.79
CA GLY A 222 1.15 12.56 20.24
C GLY A 222 -0.29 12.64 20.74
N GLN A 223 -1.26 12.33 19.87
CA GLN A 223 -2.69 12.39 20.17
C GLN A 223 -3.31 10.99 20.28
N ASN A 224 -4.31 10.87 21.15
CA ASN A 224 -5.25 9.75 21.18
C ASN A 224 -6.65 10.34 21.09
N LEU A 225 -7.34 10.10 19.97
CA LEU A 225 -8.57 10.78 19.60
C LEU A 225 -9.72 9.77 19.57
N ASP A 226 -10.76 10.02 20.36
CA ASP A 226 -11.97 9.20 20.41
C ASP A 226 -13.15 9.97 19.80
N TYR A 227 -13.61 9.50 18.63
CA TYR A 227 -14.75 10.06 17.91
C TYR A 227 -16.03 9.24 18.11
N ALA A 228 -16.08 8.29 19.06
CA ALA A 228 -17.21 7.37 19.22
C ALA A 228 -18.55 8.08 19.50
N ALA A 229 -18.51 9.26 20.15
CA ALA A 229 -19.68 10.07 20.45
C ALA A 229 -19.96 11.18 19.40
N ASN A 230 -19.11 11.34 18.38
CA ASN A 230 -19.26 12.39 17.38
C ASN A 230 -20.14 11.90 16.21
N SER A 231 -21.14 12.71 15.82
CA SER A 231 -21.98 12.46 14.64
C SER A 231 -21.20 12.57 13.34
N ASP A 232 -20.14 13.40 13.32
CA ASP A 232 -19.34 13.72 12.14
C ASP A 232 -18.02 12.94 12.11
N ARG A 233 -18.04 11.69 12.58
CA ARG A 233 -16.85 10.83 12.66
C ARG A 233 -16.51 10.13 11.33
N GLN A 234 -16.93 10.67 10.17
CA GLN A 234 -16.74 9.98 8.89
C GLN A 234 -15.24 9.83 8.59
N MET A 235 -14.80 8.62 8.19
CA MET A 235 -13.42 8.35 7.77
C MET A 235 -12.97 9.29 6.63
N CYS A 236 -13.91 9.67 5.76
CA CYS A 236 -13.67 10.57 4.65
C CYS A 236 -13.15 11.95 5.08
N ARG A 237 -13.45 12.42 6.31
CA ARG A 237 -12.89 13.66 6.86
C ARG A 237 -11.39 13.56 7.10
N LEU A 238 -10.90 12.41 7.57
CA LEU A 238 -9.46 12.16 7.71
C LEU A 238 -8.78 12.20 6.34
N PHE A 239 -9.40 11.60 5.32
CA PHE A 239 -8.86 11.64 3.96
C PHE A 239 -8.82 13.06 3.38
N LEU A 240 -9.82 13.90 3.65
CA LEU A 240 -9.78 15.33 3.30
C LEU A 240 -8.59 16.04 3.95
N SER A 241 -8.36 15.84 5.25
CA SER A 241 -7.20 16.44 5.93
C SER A 241 -5.88 15.94 5.34
N MET A 242 -5.75 14.64 5.07
CA MET A 242 -4.55 14.08 4.44
C MET A 242 -4.31 14.67 3.04
N MET A 243 -5.34 14.83 2.22
CA MET A 243 -5.22 15.42 0.88
C MET A 243 -4.83 16.90 0.95
N ASP A 244 -5.35 17.66 1.92
CA ASP A 244 -4.91 19.04 2.16
C ASP A 244 -3.42 19.10 2.55
N VAL A 245 -2.95 18.20 3.42
CA VAL A 245 -1.54 18.05 3.78
C VAL A 245 -0.68 17.74 2.55
N MET A 246 -1.18 16.92 1.62
CA MET A 246 -0.53 16.61 0.33
C MET A 246 -0.59 17.76 -0.69
N GLY A 247 -1.29 18.86 -0.40
CA GLY A 247 -1.46 19.98 -1.34
C GLY A 247 -2.50 19.72 -2.42
N VAL A 248 -3.45 18.82 -2.17
CA VAL A 248 -4.58 18.47 -3.05
C VAL A 248 -5.90 18.82 -2.34
N PRO A 249 -6.21 20.10 -2.13
CA PRO A 249 -7.44 20.49 -1.45
C PRO A 249 -8.67 20.10 -2.29
N LEU A 250 -9.67 19.51 -1.64
CA LEU A 250 -10.96 19.15 -2.25
C LEU A 250 -12.10 19.69 -1.39
N ASP A 251 -13.19 20.13 -2.04
CA ASP A 251 -14.39 20.62 -1.34
C ASP A 251 -15.15 19.49 -0.63
N HIS A 252 -15.07 18.26 -1.15
CA HIS A 252 -15.71 17.08 -0.58
C HIS A 252 -14.96 15.78 -0.90
N PHE A 253 -15.15 14.76 -0.07
CA PHE A 253 -14.77 13.39 -0.36
C PHE A 253 -15.77 12.44 0.28
N GLY A 254 -16.33 11.51 -0.49
CA GLY A 254 -17.43 10.66 -0.02
C GLY A 254 -18.62 11.51 0.45
N ASP A 255 -19.02 11.32 1.70
CA ASP A 255 -20.08 12.06 2.39
C ASP A 255 -19.56 13.18 3.32
N ALA A 256 -18.26 13.46 3.30
CA ALA A 256 -17.65 14.55 4.08
C ALA A 256 -17.47 15.82 3.23
N GLY A 257 -17.92 16.96 3.77
CA GLY A 257 -17.68 18.30 3.22
C GLY A 257 -16.69 19.14 4.03
N GLU A 258 -16.11 18.58 5.09
CA GLU A 258 -15.18 19.27 5.96
C GLU A 258 -14.05 18.31 6.41
N PRO A 259 -12.81 18.82 6.55
CA PRO A 259 -11.70 18.03 7.08
C PRO A 259 -11.87 17.71 8.57
N LEU A 260 -11.07 16.75 9.04
CA LEU A 260 -10.89 16.48 10.46
C LEU A 260 -9.98 17.57 11.05
N ALA A 261 -10.47 18.29 12.07
CA ALA A 261 -9.84 19.51 12.58
C ALA A 261 -8.52 19.26 13.33
N GLU A 262 -8.32 18.04 13.80
CA GLU A 262 -7.19 17.62 14.62
C GLU A 262 -5.95 17.22 13.81
N VAL A 263 -6.07 17.15 12.48
CA VAL A 263 -5.02 16.73 11.53
C VAL A 263 -4.43 17.91 10.79
#